data_AF-A0LSU5-F1
#
_entry.id   AF-A0LSU5-F1
#
_cell.length_a   1.000
_cell.length_b   1.000
_cell.length_c   1.000
_cell.angle_alpha   90.00
_cell.angle_beta   90.00
_cell.angle_gamma   90.00
#
_symmetry.space_group_name_H-M   'P 1'
#
loop_
_entity.id
_entity.type
_entity.pdbx_description
1 polymer ?
#
loop_
_entity_poly.entity_id
_entity_poly.type
_entity_poly.pdbx_seq_one_letter_code
_entity_poly.pdbx_strand_id
1 'polypeptide(L)'
;MSDDADQSAAGSPESVAGSVVFLADVRLLRALSTILRTAVDLQRDAARVIDACLEPGGKTADLARLGGRVTSGYFRLREQLRSMPDHPLVREVDALVNYHQQIVEQAMLFGYRGFDAGREKVLRGWSDRLGAPAQRLRDVYVEVQRRLANREYQDGERPG
;
A
#
# COMPACT_ATOMS: atom_id res chain seq x y z
N MET A 1 -31.26 -59.50 8.34
CA MET A 1 -31.79 -58.31 7.65
C MET A 1 -30.98 -57.16 8.18
N SER A 2 -29.93 -56.81 7.43
CA SER A 2 -28.91 -55.87 7.84
C SER A 2 -29.39 -54.44 7.61
N ASP A 3 -29.03 -53.58 8.57
CA ASP A 3 -29.16 -52.13 8.54
C ASP A 3 -28.43 -51.53 7.35
N ASP A 4 -29.17 -50.84 6.47
CA ASP A 4 -28.60 -49.85 5.56
C ASP A 4 -28.63 -48.49 6.31
N ALA A 5 -27.50 -48.18 6.94
CA ALA A 5 -27.23 -46.86 7.49
C ALA A 5 -26.87 -45.89 6.35
N ASP A 6 -27.82 -45.02 6.04
CA ASP A 6 -27.66 -43.83 5.21
C ASP A 6 -26.64 -42.87 5.86
N GLN A 7 -25.37 -42.96 5.45
CA GLN A 7 -24.32 -42.01 5.80
C GLN A 7 -24.43 -40.77 4.91
N SER A 8 -25.27 -39.83 5.33
CA SER A 8 -25.30 -38.46 4.82
C SER A 8 -23.97 -37.77 5.16
N ALA A 9 -23.14 -37.58 4.14
CA ALA A 9 -21.95 -36.74 4.16
C ALA A 9 -22.34 -35.25 4.21
N ALA A 10 -22.90 -34.80 5.33
CA ALA A 10 -23.04 -33.39 5.64
C ALA A 10 -21.67 -32.89 6.14
N GLY A 11 -20.91 -32.22 5.27
CA GLY A 11 -19.67 -31.55 5.65
C GLY A 11 -19.90 -30.61 6.83
N SER A 12 -19.16 -30.81 7.92
CA SER A 12 -19.30 -30.04 9.17
C SER A 12 -19.26 -28.52 8.90
N PRO A 13 -20.18 -27.74 9.49
CA PRO A 13 -20.27 -26.29 9.29
C PRO A 13 -18.98 -25.53 9.66
N GLU A 14 -18.18 -26.08 10.58
CA GLU A 14 -16.88 -25.53 10.96
C GLU A 14 -15.83 -25.62 9.83
N SER A 15 -15.89 -26.67 8.99
CA SER A 15 -14.98 -26.85 7.84
C SER A 15 -15.26 -25.84 6.72
N VAL A 16 -16.55 -25.54 6.50
CA VAL A 16 -16.98 -24.56 5.50
C VAL A 16 -16.65 -23.13 5.95
N ALA A 17 -16.90 -22.79 7.22
CA ALA A 17 -16.55 -21.48 7.77
C ALA A 17 -15.03 -21.21 7.70
N GLY A 18 -14.20 -22.19 8.05
CA GLY A 18 -12.75 -22.09 7.94
C GLY A 18 -12.27 -21.83 6.50
N SER A 19 -12.88 -22.49 5.52
CA SER A 19 -12.51 -22.32 4.10
C SER A 19 -12.96 -20.97 3.53
N VAL A 20 -14.13 -20.46 3.93
CA VAL A 20 -14.61 -19.13 3.50
C VAL A 20 -13.73 -18.01 4.07
N VAL A 21 -13.37 -18.08 5.35
CA VAL A 21 -12.48 -17.10 6.00
C VAL A 21 -11.09 -17.12 5.37
N PHE A 22 -10.54 -18.30 5.08
CA PHE A 22 -9.26 -18.45 4.40
C PHE A 22 -9.25 -17.81 3.01
N LEU A 23 -10.28 -18.08 2.18
CA LEU A 23 -10.37 -17.49 0.83
C LEU A 23 -10.54 -15.97 0.86
N ALA A 24 -11.28 -15.43 1.84
CA ALA A 24 -11.43 -13.99 2.03
C ALA A 24 -10.09 -13.32 2.41
N ASP A 25 -9.32 -13.94 3.31
CA ASP A 25 -7.98 -13.47 3.71
C ASP A 25 -7.00 -13.46 2.53
N VAL A 26 -6.94 -14.54 1.74
CA VAL A 26 -6.07 -14.60 0.55
C VAL A 26 -6.45 -13.55 -0.49
N ARG A 27 -7.75 -13.33 -0.75
CA ARG A 27 -8.22 -12.28 -1.67
C ARG A 27 -7.82 -10.89 -1.20
N LEU A 28 -7.99 -10.59 0.09
CA LEU A 28 -7.57 -9.33 0.70
C LEU A 28 -6.06 -9.12 0.52
N LEU A 29 -5.25 -10.12 0.87
CA LEU A 29 -3.79 -10.03 0.78
C LEU A 29 -3.31 -9.84 -0.67
N ARG A 30 -3.92 -10.51 -1.65
CA ARG A 30 -3.58 -10.33 -3.08
C ARG A 30 -3.90 -8.93 -3.59
N ALA A 31 -5.08 -8.42 -3.24
CA ALA A 31 -5.48 -7.05 -3.59
C ALA A 31 -4.52 -6.03 -2.96
N LEU A 32 -4.23 -6.19 -1.66
CA LEU A 32 -3.35 -5.28 -0.93
C LEU A 32 -1.90 -5.35 -1.44
N SER A 33 -1.42 -6.54 -1.79
CA SER A 33 -0.10 -6.76 -2.40
C SER A 33 0.07 -5.97 -3.69
N THR A 34 -0.96 -5.92 -4.53
CA THR A 34 -0.94 -5.15 -5.78
C THR A 34 -0.81 -3.65 -5.50
N ILE A 35 -1.59 -3.13 -4.56
CA ILE A 35 -1.54 -1.73 -4.12
C ILE A 35 -0.17 -1.38 -3.55
N LEU A 36 0.35 -2.22 -2.65
CA LEU A 36 1.64 -2.03 -1.99
C LEU A 36 2.80 -2.01 -2.99
N ARG A 37 2.82 -2.93 -3.96
CA ARG A 37 3.84 -2.93 -5.01
C ARG A 37 3.85 -1.61 -5.77
N THR A 38 2.69 -1.17 -6.25
CA THR A 38 2.58 0.11 -6.98
C THR A 38 2.98 1.30 -6.09
N ALA A 39 2.60 1.29 -4.81
CA ALA A 39 2.99 2.33 -3.87
C ALA A 39 4.51 2.37 -3.65
N VAL A 40 5.17 1.22 -3.55
CA VAL A 40 6.63 1.09 -3.45
C VAL A 40 7.32 1.58 -4.73
N ASP A 41 6.82 1.20 -5.90
CA ASP A 41 7.39 1.65 -7.19
C ASP A 41 7.33 3.17 -7.35
N LEU A 42 6.27 3.81 -6.84
CA LEU A 42 6.12 5.27 -6.84
C LEU A 42 7.14 5.99 -5.95
N GLN A 43 7.73 5.33 -4.95
CA GLN A 43 8.65 5.97 -4.00
C GLN A 43 9.86 6.59 -4.68
N ARG A 44 10.40 5.94 -5.72
CA ARG A 44 11.57 6.46 -6.45
C ARG A 44 11.27 7.81 -7.09
N ASP A 45 10.12 7.91 -7.76
CA ASP A 45 9.72 9.14 -8.44
C ASP A 45 9.24 10.19 -7.44
N ALA A 46 8.58 9.80 -6.34
CA ALA A 46 8.24 10.69 -5.25
C ALA A 46 9.49 11.33 -4.62
N ALA A 47 10.54 10.54 -4.36
CA ALA A 47 11.81 11.05 -3.84
C ALA A 47 12.46 12.06 -4.81
N ARG A 48 12.46 11.75 -6.11
CA ARG A 48 12.95 12.68 -7.15
C ARG A 48 12.19 14.00 -7.18
N VAL A 49 10.86 13.94 -7.07
CA VAL A 49 10.02 15.15 -7.04
C VAL A 49 10.35 15.98 -5.81
N ILE A 50 10.45 15.34 -4.64
CA ILE A 50 10.80 16.00 -3.39
C ILE A 50 12.16 16.69 -3.56
N ASP A 51 13.22 15.94 -3.88
CA ASP A 51 14.58 16.45 -4.03
C ASP A 51 14.63 17.65 -4.98
N ALA A 52 14.05 17.52 -6.18
CA ALA A 52 14.05 18.59 -7.17
C ALA A 52 13.27 19.84 -6.71
N CYS A 53 12.26 19.69 -5.85
CA CYS A 53 11.55 20.82 -5.26
C CYS A 53 12.39 21.53 -4.18
N LEU A 54 13.21 20.78 -3.42
CA LEU A 54 14.09 21.33 -2.39
C LEU A 54 15.32 22.04 -2.98
N GLU A 55 15.81 21.59 -4.13
CA GLU A 55 16.97 22.22 -4.81
C GLU A 55 16.68 23.67 -5.23
N PRO A 56 17.65 24.59 -5.07
CA PRO A 56 17.57 25.93 -5.62
C PRO A 56 17.70 25.87 -7.14
N GLY A 57 16.73 26.45 -7.86
CA GLY A 57 16.70 26.45 -9.31
C GLY A 57 15.27 26.48 -9.87
N GLY A 58 15.17 26.88 -11.13
CA GLY A 58 13.89 26.96 -11.85
C GLY A 58 13.21 25.59 -11.94
N LYS A 59 11.92 25.55 -11.63
CA LYS A 59 11.12 24.32 -11.77
C LYS A 59 10.71 24.14 -13.23
N THR A 60 10.94 22.94 -13.76
CA THR A 60 10.68 22.63 -15.16
C THR A 60 9.27 22.08 -15.36
N ALA A 61 8.74 22.20 -16.57
CA ALA A 61 7.46 21.56 -16.93
C ALA A 61 7.50 20.04 -16.75
N ASP A 62 8.67 19.40 -16.92
CA ASP A 62 8.83 17.96 -16.72
C ASP A 62 8.73 17.56 -15.24
N LEU A 63 9.28 18.38 -14.34
CA LEU A 63 9.09 18.19 -12.91
C LEU A 63 7.61 18.35 -12.53
N ALA A 64 6.91 19.32 -13.11
CA ALA A 64 5.47 19.52 -12.88
C ALA A 64 4.67 18.27 -13.28
N ARG A 65 4.97 17.72 -14.46
CA ARG A 65 4.34 16.49 -14.97
C ARG A 65 4.65 15.28 -14.09
N LEU A 66 5.90 15.13 -13.66
CA LEU A 66 6.30 14.03 -12.77
C LEU A 66 5.55 14.11 -11.44
N GLY A 67 5.54 15.29 -10.80
CA GLY A 67 4.79 15.52 -9.56
C GLY A 67 3.30 15.21 -9.72
N GLY A 68 2.67 15.71 -10.79
CA GLY A 68 1.27 15.41 -11.09
C GLY A 68 0.98 13.92 -11.26
N ARG A 69 1.87 13.18 -11.93
CA ARG A 69 1.75 11.71 -12.06
C ARG A 69 1.88 11.00 -10.71
N VAL A 70 2.85 11.38 -9.89
CA VAL A 70 3.06 10.77 -8.56
C VAL A 70 1.87 11.04 -7.64
N THR A 71 1.42 12.30 -7.54
CA THR A 71 0.25 12.68 -6.73
C THR A 71 -1.01 11.94 -7.19
N SER A 72 -1.27 11.91 -8.50
CA SER A 72 -2.41 11.17 -9.06
C SER A 72 -2.30 9.67 -8.80
N GLY A 73 -1.08 9.11 -8.84
CA GLY A 73 -0.80 7.72 -8.52
C GLY A 73 -1.20 7.39 -7.09
N TYR A 74 -0.71 8.14 -6.11
CA TYR A 74 -1.09 7.93 -4.70
C TYR A 74 -2.58 8.16 -4.46
N PHE A 75 -3.19 9.18 -5.07
CA PHE A 75 -4.64 9.41 -4.98
C PHE A 75 -5.45 8.18 -5.42
N ARG A 76 -5.11 7.59 -6.58
CA ARG A 76 -5.77 6.38 -7.08
C ARG A 76 -5.61 5.18 -6.14
N LEU A 77 -4.43 4.99 -5.56
CA LEU A 77 -4.19 3.92 -4.58
C LEU A 77 -5.07 4.11 -3.33
N ARG A 78 -5.28 5.35 -2.88
CA ARG A 78 -6.18 5.63 -1.76
C ARG A 78 -7.64 5.37 -2.09
N GLU A 79 -8.11 5.71 -3.29
CA GLU A 79 -9.46 5.35 -3.72
C GLU A 79 -9.65 3.82 -3.73
N GLN A 80 -8.63 3.07 -4.19
CA GLN A 80 -8.65 1.61 -4.12
C GLN A 80 -8.72 1.11 -2.68
N LEU A 81 -7.89 1.62 -1.77
CA LEU A 81 -7.89 1.25 -0.35
C LEU A 81 -9.23 1.55 0.34
N ARG A 82 -9.89 2.67 0.02
CA ARG A 82 -11.22 3.00 0.56
C ARG A 82 -12.32 2.05 0.11
N SER A 83 -12.15 1.38 -1.03
CA SER A 83 -13.10 0.39 -1.52
C SER A 83 -12.90 -1.00 -0.91
N MET A 84 -11.80 -1.20 -0.15
CA MET A 84 -11.49 -2.47 0.50
C MET A 84 -12.27 -2.64 1.81
N PRO A 85 -12.48 -3.88 2.28
CA PRO A 85 -13.05 -4.15 3.59
C PRO A 85 -12.25 -3.48 4.71
N ASP A 86 -12.95 -3.04 5.76
CA ASP A 86 -12.29 -2.46 6.92
C ASP A 86 -11.40 -3.50 7.60
N HIS A 87 -10.09 -3.24 7.61
CA HIS A 87 -9.09 -4.15 8.12
C HIS A 87 -7.89 -3.37 8.66
N PRO A 88 -7.31 -3.75 9.82
CA PRO A 88 -6.18 -3.01 10.42
C PRO A 88 -5.02 -2.76 9.45
N LEU A 89 -4.66 -3.77 8.66
CA LEU A 89 -3.60 -3.66 7.67
C LEU A 89 -3.95 -2.71 6.52
N VAL A 90 -5.23 -2.65 6.10
CA VAL A 90 -5.68 -1.70 5.07
C VAL A 90 -5.58 -0.27 5.61
N ARG A 91 -5.97 -0.04 6.86
CA ARG A 91 -5.85 1.28 7.52
C ARG A 91 -4.39 1.71 7.66
N GLU A 92 -3.50 0.80 8.02
CA GLU A 92 -2.07 1.08 8.07
C GLU A 92 -1.53 1.49 6.70
N VAL A 93 -1.87 0.73 5.65
CA VAL A 93 -1.42 1.05 4.29
C VAL A 93 -2.01 2.38 3.79
N ASP A 94 -3.28 2.69 4.07
CA ASP A 94 -3.85 4.01 3.74
C ASP A 94 -3.12 5.14 4.45
N ALA A 95 -2.79 4.98 5.74
CA ALA A 95 -2.04 5.99 6.47
C ALA A 95 -0.66 6.25 5.86
N LEU A 96 0.07 5.19 5.48
CA LEU A 96 1.38 5.30 4.83
C LEU A 96 1.29 5.91 3.42
N VAL A 97 0.31 5.50 2.61
CA VAL A 97 0.08 6.07 1.27
C VAL A 97 -0.33 7.54 1.37
N ASN A 98 -1.19 7.89 2.33
CA ASN A 98 -1.59 9.27 2.60
C ASN A 98 -0.39 10.14 2.99
N TYR A 99 0.50 9.64 3.84
CA TYR A 99 1.74 10.36 4.19
C TYR A 99 2.56 10.70 2.94
N HIS A 100 2.78 9.71 2.05
CA HIS A 100 3.54 9.93 0.82
C HIS A 100 2.86 10.90 -0.14
N GLN A 101 1.52 10.87 -0.23
CA GLN A 101 0.77 11.84 -1.01
C GLN A 101 0.97 13.26 -0.46
N GLN A 102 0.75 13.44 0.85
CA GLN A 102 0.84 14.75 1.51
C GLN A 102 2.22 15.37 1.36
N ILE A 103 3.29 14.58 1.55
CA ILE A 103 4.65 15.12 1.45
C ILE A 103 5.01 15.53 0.02
N VAL A 104 4.56 14.78 -1.00
CA VAL A 104 4.77 15.16 -2.41
C VAL A 104 3.98 16.43 -2.76
N GLU A 105 2.72 16.53 -2.34
CA GLU A 105 1.90 17.71 -2.55
C GLU A 105 2.50 18.96 -1.90
N GLN A 106 2.97 18.83 -0.65
CA GLN A 106 3.68 19.90 0.05
C GLN A 106 4.97 20.28 -0.68
N ALA A 107 5.73 19.30 -1.19
CA ALA A 107 7.00 19.55 -1.87
C ALA A 107 6.76 20.40 -3.12
N MET A 108 5.75 20.00 -3.91
CA MET A 108 5.34 20.71 -5.10
C MET A 108 4.81 22.11 -4.77
N LEU A 109 4.01 22.25 -3.71
CA LEU A 109 3.51 23.54 -3.27
C LEU A 109 4.65 24.51 -2.94
N PHE A 110 5.63 24.08 -2.14
CA PHE A 110 6.80 24.89 -1.78
C PHE A 110 7.76 25.11 -2.94
N GLY A 111 7.86 24.14 -3.85
CA GLY A 111 8.71 24.23 -5.03
C GLY A 111 8.27 25.33 -6.01
N TYR A 112 6.96 25.54 -6.16
CA TYR A 112 6.39 26.41 -7.21
C TYR A 112 5.85 27.76 -6.72
N ARG A 113 5.58 27.97 -5.42
CA ARG A 113 4.95 29.23 -4.93
C ARG A 113 5.88 30.43 -4.71
N GLY A 114 7.18 30.35 -5.00
CA GLY A 114 8.12 31.45 -4.72
C GLY A 114 8.43 31.57 -3.22
N PHE A 115 9.65 31.98 -2.90
CA PHE A 115 10.30 31.80 -1.59
C PHE A 115 9.95 32.88 -0.56
N ASP A 116 9.69 32.47 0.68
CA ASP A 116 9.88 33.31 1.87
C ASP A 116 10.64 32.54 2.98
N ALA A 117 11.26 33.30 3.90
CA ALA A 117 12.22 32.89 4.93
C ALA A 117 11.82 31.70 5.85
N GLY A 118 10.58 31.19 5.77
CA GLY A 118 10.14 29.98 6.49
C GLY A 118 10.62 28.66 5.88
N ARG A 119 11.11 28.67 4.63
CA ARG A 119 11.50 27.46 3.87
C ARG A 119 12.63 26.67 4.54
N GLU A 120 13.64 27.34 5.08
CA GLU A 120 14.79 26.65 5.68
C GLU A 120 14.41 25.85 6.94
N LYS A 121 13.39 26.32 7.68
CA LYS A 121 12.86 25.63 8.87
C LYS A 121 12.01 24.41 8.49
N VAL A 122 11.24 24.49 7.40
CA VAL A 122 10.47 23.37 6.86
C VAL A 122 11.39 22.32 6.23
N LEU A 123 12.39 22.73 5.44
CA LEU A 123 13.39 21.86 4.84
C LEU A 123 14.23 21.09 5.88
N ARG A 124 14.58 21.74 7.00
CA ARG A 124 15.29 21.07 8.12
C ARG A 124 14.46 19.94 8.76
N GLY A 125 13.12 20.05 8.74
CA GLY A 125 12.23 18.98 9.21
C GLY A 125 12.05 17.83 8.21
N TRP A 126 12.57 17.97 6.98
CA TRP A 126 12.43 17.00 5.88
C TRP A 126 13.72 16.23 5.61
N SER A 127 14.65 16.19 6.56
CA SER A 127 15.97 15.55 6.41
C SER A 127 15.88 14.11 5.89
N ASP A 128 14.83 13.39 6.29
CA ASP A 128 14.63 11.99 5.92
C ASP A 128 13.83 11.80 4.61
N ARG A 129 13.37 12.87 3.97
CA ARG A 129 12.55 12.84 2.73
C ARG A 129 11.30 11.98 2.92
N LEU A 130 11.22 10.81 2.27
CA LEU A 130 10.13 9.85 2.49
C LEU A 130 10.31 9.05 3.80
N GLY A 131 11.54 8.96 4.30
CA GLY A 131 11.90 8.52 5.65
C GLY A 131 11.43 7.14 6.08
N ALA A 132 11.25 7.00 7.40
CA ALA A 132 10.75 5.79 8.03
C ALA A 132 9.40 5.29 7.47
N PRO A 133 8.42 6.15 7.11
CA PRO A 133 7.18 5.70 6.46
C PRO A 133 7.40 4.97 5.13
N ALA A 134 8.38 5.41 4.31
CA ALA A 134 8.72 4.72 3.08
C ALA A 134 9.30 3.33 3.35
N GLN A 135 10.17 3.21 4.36
CA GLN A 135 10.70 1.91 4.77
C GLN A 135 9.60 1.01 5.30
N ARG A 136 8.72 1.53 6.17
CA ARG A 136 7.60 0.78 6.71
C ARG A 136 6.69 0.23 5.61
N LEU A 137 6.42 1.02 4.56
CA LEU A 137 5.62 0.56 3.42
C LEU A 137 6.28 -0.63 2.69
N ARG A 138 7.62 -0.60 2.52
CA ARG A 138 8.38 -1.73 1.96
C ARG A 138 8.34 -2.95 2.87
N ASP A 139 8.46 -2.76 4.17
CA ASP A 139 8.40 -3.84 5.15
C ASP A 139 7.01 -4.51 5.13
N VAL A 140 5.94 -3.72 5.10
CA VAL A 140 4.56 -4.22 4.99
C VAL A 140 4.35 -4.96 3.67
N TYR A 141 4.93 -4.49 2.56
CA TYR A 141 4.91 -5.22 1.29
C TYR A 141 5.54 -6.60 1.40
N VAL A 142 6.75 -6.69 1.96
CA VAL A 142 7.45 -7.97 2.18
C VAL A 142 6.64 -8.87 3.12
N GLU A 143 6.05 -8.32 4.17
CA GLU A 143 5.21 -9.06 5.10
C GLU A 143 3.98 -9.66 4.41
N VAL A 144 3.27 -8.88 3.59
CA VAL A 144 2.11 -9.35 2.83
C VAL A 144 2.51 -10.44 1.83
N GLN A 145 3.63 -10.29 1.12
CA GLN A 145 4.14 -11.31 0.21
C GLN A 145 4.44 -12.62 0.93
N ARG A 146 5.08 -12.55 2.11
CA ARG A 146 5.37 -13.72 2.93
C ARG A 146 4.08 -14.41 3.41
N ARG A 147 3.10 -13.63 3.86
CA ARG A 147 1.79 -14.18 4.28
C ARG A 147 1.08 -14.87 3.11
N LEU A 148 1.11 -14.28 1.91
CA LEU A 148 0.55 -14.90 0.70
C LEU A 148 1.22 -16.23 0.38
N ALA A 149 2.56 -16.26 0.31
CA ALA A 149 3.31 -17.48 0.01
C ALA A 149 3.01 -18.60 1.03
N ASN A 150 2.95 -18.27 2.32
CA ASN A 150 2.61 -19.24 3.37
C ASN A 150 1.19 -19.80 3.23
N ARG A 151 0.22 -18.97 2.80
CA ARG A 151 -1.16 -19.41 2.58
C ARG A 151 -1.29 -20.30 1.36
N GLU A 152 -0.61 -19.95 0.27
CA GLU A 152 -0.62 -20.75 -0.97
C GLU A 152 0.05 -22.12 -0.76
N TYR A 153 1.09 -22.19 0.07
CA TYR A 153 1.70 -23.45 0.49
C TYR A 153 0.72 -24.34 1.28
N GLN A 154 -0.01 -23.76 2.23
CA GLN A 154 -1.00 -24.48 3.05
C GLN A 154 -2.20 -25.03 2.25
N ASP A 155 -2.56 -24.40 1.13
CA ASP A 155 -3.62 -24.87 0.24
C ASP A 155 -3.18 -26.10 -0.57
N GLY A 156 -1.89 -26.17 -0.94
CA GLY A 156 -1.31 -27.29 -1.69
C GLY A 156 -1.09 -28.57 -0.90
N GLU A 157 -1.03 -28.50 0.45
CA GLU A 157 -0.82 -29.65 1.34
C GLU A 157 -2.11 -30.33 1.83
N ARG A 158 -3.31 -29.81 1.51
CA ARG A 158 -4.56 -30.49 1.90
C ARG A 158 -4.74 -31.77 1.05
N PRO A 159 -4.71 -32.99 1.63
CA PRO A 159 -5.08 -34.19 0.89
C PRO A 159 -6.57 -34.08 0.53
N GLY A 160 -6.87 -34.27 -0.76
CA GLY A 160 -8.23 -34.26 -1.31
C GLY A 160 -9.06 -35.46 -0.88
#